data_AF-A0A2W4LN80-F1
#
_entry.id   AF-A0A2W4LN80-F1
#
_cell.length_a   1.000
_cell.length_b   1.000
_cell.length_c   1.000
_cell.angle_alpha   90.00
_cell.angle_beta   90.00
_cell.angle_gamma   90.00
#
_symmetry.space_group_name_H-M   'P 1'
#
loop_
_entity.id
_entity.type
_entity.pdbx_description
1 polymer ?
#
loop_
_entity_poly.entity_id
_entity_poly.type
_entity_poly.pdbx_seq_one_letter_code
_entity_poly.pdbx_strand_id
1 'polypeptide(L)' 'HTCRVISALPGPTGGIMLKSATGATLIVNDTGIYIQNGKGAAITLVGPTVTVNNGALTVV' A
#
# COMPACT_ATOMS: atom_id res chain seq x y z
N HIS A 1 13.92 -11.11 -12.64
CA HIS A 1 12.61 -10.46 -12.64
C HIS A 1 12.45 -9.63 -11.35
N THR A 2 12.95 -8.40 -11.32
CA THR A 2 12.90 -7.56 -10.10
C THR A 2 12.50 -6.14 -10.51
N CYS A 3 11.21 -5.84 -10.49
CA CYS A 3 10.79 -4.45 -10.65
C CYS A 3 10.82 -3.78 -9.27
N ARG A 4 11.86 -2.97 -9.03
CA ARG A 4 12.03 -2.15 -7.83
C ARG A 4 11.96 -0.69 -8.26
N VAL A 5 10.75 -0.14 -8.20
CA VAL A 5 10.52 1.29 -8.40
C VAL A 5 10.79 1.99 -7.06
N ILE A 6 11.47 3.13 -7.07
CA ILE A 6 11.48 4.08 -5.95
C ILE A 6 10.99 5.39 -6.56
N SER A 7 9.72 5.74 -6.34
CA SER A 7 9.10 6.93 -6.91
C SER A 7 9.03 8.05 -5.87
N ALA A 8 10.05 8.91 -5.80
CA ALA A 8 10.01 10.11 -4.99
C ALA A 8 9.45 11.29 -5.82
N LEU A 9 8.13 11.40 -5.93
CA LEU A 9 7.50 12.62 -6.45
C LEU A 9 7.27 13.63 -5.30
N PRO A 10 7.51 14.95 -5.50
CA PRO A 10 7.10 15.96 -4.53
C PRO A 10 5.58 16.02 -4.38
N GLY A 11 5.07 16.15 -3.14
CA GLY A 11 3.65 16.30 -2.83
C GLY A 11 3.05 15.12 -2.04
N PRO A 12 1.76 15.17 -1.64
CA PRO A 12 1.11 14.15 -0.80
C PRO A 12 0.96 12.78 -1.48
N THR A 13 1.20 12.71 -2.79
CA THR A 13 1.29 11.47 -3.57
C THR A 13 2.73 10.91 -3.59
N GLY A 14 3.68 11.63 -3.00
CA GLY A 14 5.06 11.20 -2.79
C GLY A 14 5.15 10.09 -1.74
N GLY A 15 6.15 9.23 -1.86
CA GLY A 15 6.32 8.11 -0.94
C GLY A 15 7.22 7.00 -1.49
N ILE A 16 7.16 5.84 -0.86
CA ILE A 16 7.87 4.64 -1.30
C ILE A 16 6.83 3.66 -1.86
N MET A 17 7.00 3.22 -3.11
CA MET A 17 6.18 2.20 -3.73
C MET A 17 7.04 1.06 -4.26
N LEU A 18 6.79 -0.16 -3.80
CA LEU A 18 7.26 -1.39 -4.43
C LEU A 18 6.10 -2.04 -5.17
N LYS A 19 6.27 -2.36 -6.45
CA LYS A 19 5.24 -2.94 -7.30
C LYS A 19 5.78 -4.14 -8.08
N SER A 20 5.09 -5.27 -8.00
CA SER A 20 5.38 -6.43 -8.84
C SER A 20 4.79 -6.26 -10.24
N ALA A 21 5.32 -7.00 -11.21
CA ALA A 21 4.73 -7.07 -12.55
C ALA A 21 3.29 -7.65 -12.55
N THR A 22 2.96 -8.43 -11.52
CA THR A 22 1.64 -9.06 -11.32
C THR A 22 0.64 -8.16 -10.58
N GLY A 23 1.01 -6.92 -10.25
CA GLY A 23 0.09 -5.95 -9.63
C GLY A 23 0.03 -5.98 -8.11
N ALA A 24 0.88 -6.76 -7.43
CA ALA A 24 1.05 -6.66 -5.99
C ALA A 24 1.81 -5.38 -5.64
N THR A 25 1.42 -4.69 -4.57
CA THR A 25 1.99 -3.40 -4.16
C THR A 25 2.24 -3.32 -2.67
N LEU A 26 3.34 -2.66 -2.31
CA LEU A 26 3.57 -2.08 -0.98
C LEU A 26 3.80 -0.58 -1.17
N ILE A 27 2.97 0.25 -0.54
CA ILE A 27 3.00 1.72 -0.66
C ILE A 27 3.07 2.32 0.74
N VAL A 28 3.95 3.31 0.92
CA VAL A 28 4.06 4.13 2.13
C VAL A 28 4.06 5.59 1.69
N ASN A 29 3.06 6.36 2.10
CA ASN A 29 2.97 7.80 1.83
C ASN A 29 2.23 8.52 2.98
N ASP A 30 2.04 9.83 2.82
CA ASP A 30 1.40 10.68 3.83
C ASP A 30 -0.06 10.31 4.10
N THR A 31 -0.74 9.64 3.15
CA THR A 31 -2.14 9.19 3.31
C THR A 31 -2.24 7.87 4.07
N GLY A 32 -1.16 7.08 4.14
CA GLY A 32 -1.14 5.80 4.83
C GLY A 32 -0.16 4.79 4.26
N ILE A 33 -0.30 3.55 4.75
CA ILE A 33 0.47 2.39 4.33
C ILE A 33 -0.48 1.37 3.71
N TYR A 34 -0.18 0.90 2.51
CA TYR A 34 -1.03 0.02 1.72
C TYR A 34 -0.26 -1.21 1.26
N ILE A 35 -0.79 -2.39 1.54
CA ILE A 35 -0.24 -3.68 1.13
C ILE A 35 -1.33 -4.43 0.37
N GLN A 36 -1.10 -4.79 -0.89
CA GLN A 36 -2.08 -5.50 -1.72
C GLN A 36 -1.41 -6.60 -2.51
N ASN A 37 -2.03 -7.78 -2.59
CA ASN A 37 -1.45 -8.94 -3.28
C ASN A 37 -1.77 -9.00 -4.79
N GLY A 38 -2.46 -8.00 -5.33
CA GLY A 38 -2.93 -7.98 -6.73
C GLY A 38 -4.07 -8.98 -7.03
N LYS A 39 -4.63 -9.62 -6.00
CA LYS A 39 -5.68 -10.65 -6.09
C LYS A 39 -6.88 -10.36 -5.17
N GLY A 40 -7.02 -9.13 -4.71
CA GLY A 40 -8.14 -8.69 -3.87
C GLY A 40 -7.94 -8.81 -2.36
N ALA A 41 -6.80 -9.31 -1.88
CA ALA A 41 -6.46 -9.24 -0.46
C ALA A 41 -5.58 -8.02 -0.18
N ALA A 42 -5.88 -7.33 0.93
CA ALA A 42 -5.21 -6.08 1.28
C ALA A 42 -5.09 -5.85 2.78
N ILE A 43 -4.07 -5.09 3.19
CA ILE A 43 -3.91 -4.51 4.52
C ILE A 43 -3.66 -3.02 4.35
N THR A 44 -4.43 -2.17 5.03
CA THR A 44 -4.32 -0.72 4.95
C THR A 44 -4.25 -0.09 6.33
N LEU A 45 -3.29 0.82 6.53
CA LEU A 45 -3.11 1.60 7.74
C LEU A 45 -3.35 3.08 7.41
N VAL A 46 -4.43 3.65 7.92
CA VAL A 46 -4.83 5.04 7.68
C VAL A 46 -5.21 5.66 9.01
N GLY A 47 -4.49 6.72 9.40
CA GLY A 47 -4.62 7.28 10.74
C GLY A 47 -4.37 6.21 11.83
N PRO A 48 -5.24 6.08 12.84
CA PRO A 48 -5.12 5.04 13.86
C PRO A 48 -5.65 3.66 13.41
N THR A 49 -6.33 3.59 12.26
CA THR A 49 -7.08 2.40 11.86
C THR A 49 -6.24 1.45 11.01
N VAL A 50 -6.30 0.16 11.35
CA VAL A 50 -5.81 -0.95 10.54
C VAL A 50 -7.01 -1.70 9.97
N THR A 51 -7.07 -1.85 8.65
CA THR A 51 -8.12 -2.63 7.97
C THR A 51 -7.49 -3.77 7.18
N VAL A 52 -8.09 -4.96 7.27
CA VAL A 52 -7.67 -6.18 6.55
C VAL A 52 -8.81 -6.65 5.66
N ASN A 53 -8.49 -7.01 4.42
CA ASN A 53 -9.41 -7.55 3.41
C ASN A 53 -10.72 -6.76 3.32
N ASN A 54 -10.60 -5.45 3.08
CA ASN A 54 -11.73 -4.55 2.82
C ASN A 54 -12.81 -4.55 3.93
N GLY A 55 -12.37 -4.66 5.19
CA GLY A 55 -13.28 -4.59 6.35
C GLY A 55 -13.65 -5.94 6.94
N ALA A 56 -13.06 -7.05 6.48
CA ALA A 56 -13.20 -8.34 7.15
C ALA A 56 -12.66 -8.31 8.59
N LEU A 57 -11.63 -7.50 8.85
CA LEU A 57 -11.16 -7.13 10.18
C LEU A 57 -10.76 -5.66 10.18
N THR A 58 -11.20 -4.93 11.21
CA THR A 58 -10.83 -3.54 11.46
C THR A 58 -10.43 -3.38 12.92
N VAL A 59 -9.28 -2.73 13.15
CA VAL A 59 -8.75 -2.37 14.48
C VAL A 59 -8.58 -0.85 14.50
N VAL A 60 -8.97 -0.20 15.60
CA VAL A 60 -8.93 1.26 15.80
C VAL A 60 -8.15 1.65 17.05
#